data_AF-A0A1M3MML0-F1
#
_entry.id   AF-A0A1M3MML0-F1
#
_cell.length_a   1.000
_cell.length_b   1.000
_cell.length_c   1.000
_cell.angle_alpha   90.00
_cell.angle_beta   90.00
_cell.angle_gamma   90.00
#
_symmetry.space_group_name_H-M   'P 1'
#
loop_
_entity.id
_entity.type
_entity.pdbx_description
1 polymer ?
#
loop_
_entity_poly.entity_id
_entity_poly.type
_entity_poly.pdbx_seq_one_letter_code
_entity_poly.pdbx_strand_id
1 'polypeptide(L)' 'MSDIVNLRQFRKQKARDAREKQAGENRILFGRNKAEKEAARTEAHKTERFFEQNRREARKDDEDGGNGAH' A
#
# COMPACT_ATOMS: atom_id res chain seq x y z
N MET A 1 -27.69 11.58 45.18
CA MET A 1 -27.14 10.70 44.15
C MET A 1 -26.14 11.53 43.37
N SER A 2 -24.86 11.27 43.47
CA SER A 2 -23.84 12.07 42.79
C SER A 2 -23.33 11.28 41.59
N ASP A 3 -23.58 11.78 40.37
CA ASP A 3 -23.09 11.14 39.16
C ASP A 3 -21.57 11.31 39.06
N ILE A 4 -20.85 10.22 39.35
CA ILE A 4 -19.39 10.17 39.23
C ILE A 4 -19.05 10.06 37.74
N VAL A 5 -18.89 11.21 37.09
CA VAL A 5 -18.44 11.26 35.69
C VAL A 5 -16.94 10.96 35.59
N ASN A 6 -16.59 9.91 34.85
CA ASN A 6 -15.20 9.53 34.65
C ASN A 6 -14.51 10.47 33.65
N LEU A 7 -13.90 11.54 34.18
CA LEU A 7 -13.18 12.54 33.38
C LEU A 7 -12.04 11.94 32.53
N ARG A 8 -11.42 10.84 32.95
CA ARG A 8 -10.36 10.17 32.18
C ARG A 8 -10.90 9.56 30.90
N GLN A 9 -12.06 8.90 30.97
CA GLN A 9 -12.72 8.34 29.79
C GLN A 9 -13.17 9.46 28.83
N PHE A 10 -13.75 10.54 29.38
CA PHE A 10 -14.16 11.69 28.58
C PHE A 10 -12.98 12.33 27.82
N ARG A 11 -11.85 12.57 28.51
CA ARG A 11 -10.63 13.11 27.87
C ARG A 11 -10.09 12.16 26.79
N LYS A 12 -10.11 10.85 27.04
CA LYS A 12 -9.67 9.84 26.07
C LYS A 12 -10.57 9.85 24.83
N GLN A 13 -11.88 9.96 25.00
CA GLN A 13 -12.82 10.04 23.89
C GLN A 13 -12.57 11.30 23.06
N LYS A 14 -12.50 12.47 23.70
CA LYS A 14 -12.18 13.74 23.03
C LYS A 14 -10.87 13.68 22.23
N ALA A 15 -9.85 13.01 22.76
CA ALA A 15 -8.58 12.81 22.06
C ALA A 15 -8.70 11.88 20.84
N ARG A 16 -9.57 10.86 20.89
CA ARG A 16 -9.86 10.00 19.73
C ARG A 16 -10.61 10.77 18.66
N ASP A 17 -11.65 11.50 19.04
CA ASP A 17 -12.47 12.28 18.10
C ASP A 17 -11.62 13.35 17.39
N ALA A 18 -10.69 14.02 18.10
CA ALA A 18 -9.77 14.98 17.51
C ALA A 18 -8.83 14.34 16.47
N ARG A 19 -8.34 13.12 16.73
CA ARG A 19 -7.51 12.37 15.79
C ARG A 19 -8.30 11.93 14.56
N GLU A 20 -9.55 11.54 14.72
CA GLU A 20 -10.43 11.18 13.60
C GLU A 20 -10.71 12.37 12.69
N LYS A 21 -10.97 13.56 13.25
CA LYS A 21 -11.14 14.80 12.48
C LYS A 21 -9.88 15.13 11.66
N GLN A 22 -8.71 15.10 12.31
CA GLN A 22 -7.43 15.29 11.62
C GLN A 22 -7.19 14.24 10.54
N ALA A 23 -7.57 12.98 10.77
CA ALA A 23 -7.47 11.93 9.76
C ALA A 23 -8.40 12.20 8.56
N GLY A 24 -9.60 12.72 8.79
CA GLY A 24 -10.53 13.17 7.74
C GLY A 24 -9.96 14.32 6.91
N GLU A 25 -9.46 15.36 7.57
CA GLU A 25 -8.80 16.50 6.92
C GLU A 25 -7.58 16.05 6.11
N ASN A 26 -6.74 15.17 6.68
CA ASN A 26 -5.58 14.61 5.98
C ASN A 26 -5.97 13.73 4.79
N ARG A 27 -7.10 13.02 4.84
CA ARG A 27 -7.61 12.24 3.70
C ARG A 27 -8.02 13.15 2.54
N ILE A 28 -8.59 14.32 2.85
CA ILE A 28 -8.97 15.33 1.85
C ILE A 28 -7.72 16.03 1.30
N LEU A 29 -6.83 16.51 2.17
CA LEU A 29 -5.66 17.31 1.80
C LEU A 29 -4.61 16.49 1.04
N PHE A 30 -4.38 15.24 1.45
CA PHE A 30 -3.32 14.42 0.88
C PHE A 30 -3.82 13.33 -0.08
N GLY A 31 -5.15 13.19 -0.22
CA GLY A 31 -5.84 12.28 -1.15
C GLY A 31 -5.66 10.77 -0.87
N ARG A 32 -4.53 10.38 -0.25
CA ARG A 32 -4.21 9.03 0.20
C ARG A 32 -3.45 9.08 1.51
N ASN A 33 -3.86 8.30 2.48
CA ASN A 33 -3.17 8.20 3.76
C ASN A 33 -1.85 7.39 3.60
N LYS A 34 -0.94 7.47 4.59
CA LYS A 34 0.36 6.77 4.52
C LYS A 34 0.21 5.25 4.38
N ALA A 35 -0.73 4.65 5.10
CA ALA A 35 -1.01 3.21 5.05
C ALA A 35 -1.57 2.78 3.68
N GLU A 36 -2.43 3.59 3.05
CA GLU A 36 -2.93 3.35 1.68
C GLU A 36 -1.81 3.46 0.65
N LYS A 37 -0.88 4.42 0.83
CA LYS A 37 0.31 4.52 -0.03
C LYS A 37 1.25 3.32 0.13
N GLU A 38 1.44 2.84 1.36
CA GLU A 38 2.21 1.62 1.62
C GLU A 38 1.56 0.39 1.01
N ALA A 39 0.26 0.21 1.22
CA ALA A 39 -0.51 -0.88 0.62
C ALA A 39 -0.35 -0.89 -0.91
N ALA A 40 -0.57 0.26 -1.57
CA ALA A 40 -0.41 0.40 -3.01
C ALA A 40 1.04 0.11 -3.48
N ARG A 41 2.06 0.55 -2.73
CA ARG A 41 3.46 0.23 -3.04
C ARG A 41 3.74 -1.26 -2.94
N THR A 42 3.24 -1.91 -1.89
CA THR A 42 3.44 -3.35 -1.71
C THR A 42 2.74 -4.16 -2.79
N GLU A 43 1.55 -3.73 -3.22
CA GLU A 43 0.83 -4.35 -4.32
C GLU A 43 1.57 -4.18 -5.64
N ALA A 44 2.02 -2.96 -5.95
CA ALA A 44 2.85 -2.69 -7.13
C ALA A 44 4.12 -3.55 -7.15
N HIS A 45 4.85 -3.62 -6.05
CA HIS A 45 6.06 -4.45 -5.95
C HIS A 45 5.75 -5.95 -6.13
N LYS A 46 4.64 -6.45 -5.57
CA LYS A 46 4.21 -7.85 -5.81
C LYS A 46 3.89 -8.09 -7.28
N THR A 47 3.20 -7.18 -7.94
CA THR A 47 2.90 -7.30 -9.38
C THR A 47 4.17 -7.28 -10.21
N GLU A 48 5.10 -6.38 -9.92
CA GLU A 48 6.39 -6.30 -10.61
C GLU A 48 7.20 -7.59 -10.45
N ARG A 49 7.29 -8.12 -9.22
CA ARG A 49 7.97 -9.40 -8.96
C ARG A 49 7.27 -10.58 -9.63
N PHE A 50 5.94 -10.58 -9.66
CA PHE A 50 5.17 -11.59 -10.39
C PHE A 50 5.47 -11.53 -11.89
N PHE A 51 5.47 -10.34 -12.49
CA PHE A 51 5.84 -10.16 -13.90
C PHE A 51 7.28 -10.55 -14.16
N GLU A 52 8.23 -10.18 -13.28
CA GLU A 52 9.65 -10.55 -13.40
C GLU A 52 9.83 -12.08 -13.35
N GLN A 53 9.21 -12.76 -12.39
CA GLN A 53 9.28 -14.22 -12.27
C GLN A 53 8.61 -14.95 -13.44
N ASN A 54 7.50 -14.41 -13.95
CA ASN A 54 6.78 -14.98 -15.08
C ASN A 54 7.28 -14.45 -16.43
N ARG A 55 8.28 -13.54 -16.43
CA ARG A 55 8.97 -13.08 -17.63
C ARG A 55 9.82 -14.23 -18.10
N ARG A 56 9.21 -15.11 -18.91
CA ARG A 56 9.95 -15.97 -19.80
C ARG A 56 10.75 -15.05 -20.70
N GLU A 57 12.07 -15.14 -20.61
CA GLU A 57 12.93 -14.51 -21.61
C GLU A 57 12.41 -14.99 -22.96
N ALA A 58 11.92 -14.06 -23.79
CA ALA A 58 11.71 -14.36 -25.19
C ALA A 58 13.09 -14.77 -25.69
N ARG A 59 13.23 -16.08 -25.89
CA ARG A 59 14.40 -16.80 -26.42
C ARG A 59 15.40 -15.83 -27.04
N LYS A 60 16.49 -15.56 -26.32
CA LYS A 60 17.78 -15.32 -26.98
C LYS A 60 18.39 -16.67 -27.39
N ASP A 61 17.55 -17.59 -27.85
CA ASP A 61 17.93 -18.92 -28.33
C ASP A 61 17.54 -19.09 -29.82
N ASP A 62 17.37 -17.97 -30.55
CA ASP A 62 17.17 -17.97 -32.02
C ASP A 62 18.46 -17.54 -32.77
N GLU A 63 19.64 -17.67 -32.16
CA GLU A 63 20.95 -17.53 -32.83
C GLU A 63 21.88 -18.73 -32.55
N ASP A 64 21.39 -19.96 -32.72
CA ASP A 64 22.28 -21.14 -32.85
C ASP A 64 21.52 -22.28 -33.56
N GLY A 65 21.40 -22.17 -34.89
CA GLY A 65 20.58 -23.13 -35.64
C GLY A 65 20.68 -23.07 -37.16
N GLY A 66 21.87 -23.31 -37.71
CA GLY A 66 21.99 -24.02 -39.00
C GLY A 66 22.23 -23.17 -40.26
N ASN A 67 23.46 -23.22 -40.76
CA ASN A 67 23.67 -23.40 -42.20
C ASN A 67 24.99 -24.14 -42.47
N GLY A 68 24.90 -25.45 -42.60
CA GLY A 68 25.80 -26.23 -43.44
C GLY A 68 25.02 -26.75 -44.64
N ALA A 69 25.35 -26.25 -45.84
CA ALA A 69 25.36 -26.96 -47.13
C ALA A 69 25.26 -25.96 -48.31
N HIS A 70 26.41 -25.51 -48.83
CA HIS A 70 26.85 -25.72 -50.23
C HIS A 70 28.19 -25.06 -50.48
#